data_AF-A0A2R6J2J5-F1
#
_entry.id   AF-A0A2R6J2J5-F1
#
_cell.length_a   1.000
_cell.length_b   1.000
_cell.length_c   1.000
_cell.angle_alpha   90.00
_cell.angle_beta   90.00
_cell.angle_gamma   90.00
#
_symmetry.space_group_name_H-M   'P 1'
#
loop_
_entity.id
_entity.type
_entity.pdbx_description
1 polymer ?
#
loop_
_entity_poly.entity_id
_entity_poly.type
_entity_poly.pdbx_seq_one_letter_code
_entity_poly.pdbx_strand_id
1 'polypeptide(L)'
;MFAVIESRREELPEGSYTASLFTHEKGEDAVLEKLGEETTELLLAAKDDDREELAHEAADIVYHLLVLLSMKGMDLGDLRAELRARR
;
A
#
# COMPACT_ATOMS: atom_id res chain seq x y z
N MET A 1 3.86 7.38 -8.21
CA MET A 1 2.90 6.42 -7.59
C MET A 1 1.98 7.10 -6.60
N PHE A 2 2.46 7.64 -5.48
CA PHE A 2 1.59 8.29 -4.47
C PHE A 2 0.66 9.39 -5.02
N ALA A 3 1.15 10.28 -5.88
CA ALA A 3 0.30 11.29 -6.53
C ALA A 3 -0.85 10.70 -7.37
N VAL A 4 -0.67 9.51 -7.95
CA VAL A 4 -1.75 8.80 -8.65
C VAL A 4 -2.76 8.26 -7.66
N ILE A 5 -2.31 7.73 -6.51
CA ILE A 5 -3.21 7.27 -5.44
C ILE A 5 -4.07 8.43 -4.93
N GLU A 6 -3.49 9.60 -4.69
CA GLU A 6 -4.22 10.81 -4.29
C GLU A 6 -5.24 11.24 -5.34
N SER A 7 -4.85 11.32 -6.61
CA SER A 7 -5.80 11.63 -7.71
C SER A 7 -6.94 10.60 -7.78
N ARG A 8 -6.67 9.30 -7.58
CA ARG A 8 -7.72 8.27 -7.54
C ARG A 8 -8.63 8.37 -6.33
N ARG A 9 -8.11 8.83 -5.18
CA ARG A 9 -8.91 9.11 -3.98
C ARG A 9 -9.86 10.29 -4.19
N GLU A 10 -9.41 11.31 -4.90
CA GLU A 10 -10.21 12.52 -5.18
C GLU A 10 -11.25 12.28 -6.29
N GLU A 11 -10.84 11.64 -7.39
CA GLU A 11 -11.66 11.49 -8.60
C GLU A 11 -12.60 10.28 -8.55
N LEU A 12 -12.28 9.25 -7.75
CA LEU A 12 -13.01 7.98 -7.63
C LEU A 12 -13.51 7.38 -8.97
N PRO A 13 -12.63 7.23 -9.98
CA PRO A 13 -13.04 6.77 -11.31
C PRO A 13 -13.54 5.33 -11.28
N GLU A 14 -14.67 5.07 -11.96
CA GLU A 14 -15.27 3.75 -12.08
C GLU A 14 -14.27 2.72 -12.65
N GLY A 15 -14.32 1.49 -12.11
CA GLY A 15 -13.45 0.39 -12.52
C GLY A 15 -11.98 0.50 -12.09
N SER A 16 -11.58 1.58 -11.39
CA SER A 16 -10.24 1.69 -10.83
C SER A 16 -10.09 0.83 -9.58
N TYR A 17 -9.08 -0.04 -9.57
CA TYR A 17 -8.71 -0.81 -8.38
C TYR A 17 -8.43 0.10 -7.17
N THR A 18 -7.60 1.14 -7.33
CA THR A 18 -7.31 2.10 -6.26
C THR A 18 -8.57 2.79 -5.73
N ALA A 19 -9.49 3.22 -6.62
CA ALA A 19 -10.75 3.82 -6.18
C ALA A 19 -11.59 2.83 -5.37
N SER A 20 -11.62 1.56 -5.79
CA SER A 20 -12.36 0.51 -5.09
C SER A 20 -11.86 0.26 -3.67
N LEU A 21 -10.56 0.46 -3.40
CA LEU A 21 -10.01 0.39 -2.04
C LEU A 21 -10.53 1.54 -1.16
N PHE A 22 -10.67 2.75 -1.70
CA PHE A 22 -11.21 3.90 -0.96
C PHE A 22 -12.72 3.83 -0.73
N THR A 23 -13.45 3.15 -1.61
CA THR A 23 -14.91 3.00 -1.52
C THR A 23 -15.34 1.63 -1.00
N HIS A 24 -14.39 0.81 -0.54
CA HIS A 24 -14.68 -0.55 -0.09
C HIS A 24 -15.63 -0.51 1.12
N GLU A 25 -16.58 -1.44 1.21
CA GLU A 25 -17.56 -1.48 2.31
C GLU A 25 -16.92 -1.74 3.68
N LYS A 26 -15.81 -2.51 3.70
CA LYS A 26 -14.95 -2.70 4.88
C LYS A 26 -14.10 -1.47 5.22
N GLY A 27 -14.11 -0.44 4.38
CA GLY A 27 -13.27 0.75 4.55
C GLY A 27 -11.79 0.40 4.66
N GLU A 28 -11.14 0.99 5.64
CA GLU A 28 -9.71 0.78 5.93
C GLU A 28 -9.34 -0.69 6.16
N ASP A 29 -10.24 -1.49 6.74
CA ASP A 29 -9.95 -2.90 7.07
C ASP A 29 -9.60 -3.71 5.81
N ALA A 30 -10.16 -3.37 4.64
CA ALA A 30 -9.80 -4.04 3.38
C ALA A 30 -8.32 -3.84 3.01
N VAL A 31 -7.79 -2.62 3.23
CA VAL A 31 -6.39 -2.31 2.94
C VAL A 31 -5.47 -2.95 3.98
N LEU A 32 -5.90 -3.01 5.25
CA LEU A 32 -5.15 -3.68 6.31
C LEU A 32 -5.09 -5.21 6.12
N GLU A 33 -6.19 -5.83 5.70
CA GLU A 33 -6.24 -7.25 5.33
C GLU A 33 -5.23 -7.56 4.22
N LYS A 34 -5.25 -6.77 3.12
CA LYS A 34 -4.28 -6.91 2.02
C LYS A 34 -2.85 -6.72 2.51
N LEU A 35 -2.57 -5.66 3.26
CA LEU A 35 -1.21 -5.42 3.77
C LEU A 35 -0.69 -6.58 4.64
N GLY A 36 -1.56 -7.22 5.42
CA GLY A 36 -1.22 -8.41 6.21
C GLY A 36 -0.98 -9.66 5.36
N GLU A 37 -1.76 -9.85 4.30
CA GLU A 37 -1.59 -10.91 3.30
C GLU A 37 -0.22 -10.78 2.60
N GLU A 38 0.07 -9.64 1.96
CA GLU A 38 1.32 -9.45 1.20
C GLU A 38 2.55 -9.52 2.13
N THR A 39 2.41 -9.09 3.39
CA THR A 39 3.48 -9.24 4.38
C THR A 39 3.78 -10.72 4.65
N THR A 40 2.75 -11.56 4.73
CA THR A 40 2.93 -13.00 4.92
C THR A 40 3.56 -13.63 3.69
N GLU A 41 3.12 -13.25 2.49
CA GLU A 41 3.65 -13.74 1.22
C GLU A 41 5.11 -13.31 1.00
N LEU A 42 5.46 -12.05 1.29
CA LEU A 42 6.84 -11.56 1.28
C LEU A 42 7.76 -12.40 2.20
N LEU A 43 7.29 -12.74 3.40
CA LEU A 43 8.07 -13.55 4.35
C LEU A 43 8.33 -14.95 3.81
N LEU A 44 7.34 -15.55 3.13
CA LEU A 44 7.48 -16.86 2.50
C LEU A 44 8.42 -16.79 1.29
N ALA A 45 8.24 -15.81 0.41
CA ALA A 45 9.10 -15.58 -0.74
C ALA A 45 10.58 -15.38 -0.33
N ALA A 46 10.82 -14.60 0.73
CA ALA A 46 12.16 -14.39 1.27
C ALA A 46 12.76 -15.68 1.84
N LYS A 47 11.96 -16.49 2.53
CA LYS A 47 12.38 -17.76 3.12
C LYS A 47 12.75 -18.78 2.04
N ASP A 48 12.04 -18.78 0.92
CA ASP A 48 12.21 -19.73 -0.17
C ASP A 48 13.22 -19.26 -1.24
N ASP A 49 13.91 -18.14 -0.99
CA ASP A 49 14.85 -17.46 -1.93
C ASP A 49 14.21 -17.15 -3.30
N ASP A 50 12.89 -16.97 -3.35
CA ASP A 50 12.15 -16.61 -4.55
C ASP A 50 12.23 -15.11 -4.79
N ARG A 51 13.18 -14.71 -5.64
CA ARG A 51 13.45 -13.31 -5.93
C ARG A 51 12.31 -12.63 -6.70
N GLU A 52 11.60 -13.35 -7.54
CA GLU A 52 10.53 -12.78 -8.37
C GLU A 52 9.33 -12.47 -7.49
N GLU A 53 8.91 -13.45 -6.69
CA GLU A 53 7.82 -13.29 -5.73
C GLU A 53 8.17 -12.24 -4.67
N LEU A 54 9.42 -12.24 -4.17
CA LEU A 54 9.86 -11.23 -3.20
C LEU A 54 9.72 -9.81 -3.74
N ALA A 55 10.03 -9.60 -5.03
CA ALA A 55 9.90 -8.29 -5.65
C ALA A 55 8.43 -7.91 -5.88
N HIS A 56 7.59 -8.89 -6.21
CA HIS A 56 6.15 -8.72 -6.39
C HIS A 56 5.51 -8.28 -5.06
N GLU A 57 5.71 -9.05 -4.00
CA GLU A 57 5.11 -8.77 -2.69
C GLU A 57 5.67 -7.51 -2.02
N ALA A 58 6.94 -7.19 -2.27
CA ALA A 58 7.48 -5.92 -1.81
C ALA A 58 6.80 -4.72 -2.48
N ALA A 59 6.43 -4.85 -3.77
CA ALA A 59 5.71 -3.81 -4.48
C ALA A 59 4.29 -3.65 -3.94
N ASP A 60 3.60 -4.76 -3.65
CA ASP A 60 2.24 -4.74 -3.12
C ASP A 60 2.19 -4.21 -1.68
N ILE A 61 3.16 -4.55 -0.84
CA ILE A 61 3.32 -3.92 0.49
C ILE A 61 3.48 -2.42 0.37
N VAL A 62 4.38 -1.95 -0.50
CA VAL A 62 4.61 -0.51 -0.68
C VAL A 62 3.33 0.15 -1.20
N TYR A 63 2.64 -0.45 -2.17
CA TYR A 63 1.40 0.09 -2.71
C TYR A 63 0.30 0.21 -1.64
N HIS A 64 0.00 -0.85 -0.91
CA HIS A 64 -1.03 -0.86 0.14
C HIS A 64 -0.65 0.04 1.33
N LEU A 65 0.64 0.13 1.68
CA LEU A 65 1.12 1.11 2.66
C LEU A 65 0.83 2.54 2.21
N LEU A 66 1.10 2.87 0.95
CA LEU A 66 0.83 4.20 0.40
C LEU A 66 -0.68 4.52 0.39
N VAL A 67 -1.54 3.56 0.05
CA VAL A 67 -3.01 3.73 0.15
C VAL A 67 -3.44 3.98 1.59
N LEU A 68 -2.89 3.21 2.55
CA LEU A 68 -3.19 3.40 3.97
C LEU A 68 -2.76 4.78 4.48
N LEU A 69 -1.57 5.25 4.12
CA LEU A 69 -1.09 6.60 4.48
C LEU A 69 -2.05 7.68 3.95
N SER A 70 -2.47 7.56 2.69
CA SER A 70 -3.47 8.43 2.08
C SER A 70 -4.79 8.44 2.85
N MET A 71 -5.32 7.26 3.21
CA MET A 71 -6.53 7.12 4.05
C MET A 71 -6.39 7.82 5.42
N LYS A 72 -5.18 7.76 6.00
CA LYS A 72 -4.85 8.42 7.27
C LYS A 72 -4.55 9.92 7.14
N GLY A 73 -4.60 10.48 5.94
CA GLY A 73 -4.25 11.89 5.69
C GLY A 73 -2.77 12.18 5.90
N MET A 74 -1.92 11.16 5.78
CA MET A 74 -0.46 11.30 5.83
C MET A 74 0.10 11.39 4.41
N ASP A 75 1.13 12.20 4.23
CA ASP A 75 1.82 12.34 2.95
C ASP A 75 3.22 11.69 2.94
N LEU A 76 3.88 11.72 1.78
CA LEU A 76 5.25 11.20 1.67
C LEU A 76 6.28 12.03 2.44
N GLY A 77 5.97 13.29 2.76
CA GLY A 77 6.77 14.15 3.62
C GLY A 77 6.83 13.60 5.03
N ASP A 78 5.68 13.21 5.60
CA ASP A 78 5.57 12.58 6.92
C ASP A 78 6.40 11.30 6.99
N LEU A 79 6.19 10.37 6.04
CA LEU A 79 6.94 9.12 5.98
C LEU A 79 8.46 9.38 5.83
N ARG A 80 8.85 10.32 4.98
CA ARG A 80 10.26 10.64 4.74
C ARG A 80 10.93 11.28 5.95
N ALA A 81 10.21 12.15 6.68
CA ALA A 81 10.73 12.77 7.90
C ALA A 81 11.06 11.69 8.93
N GLU A 82 10.15 10.74 9.13
CA GLU A 82 10.34 9.62 10.05
C GLU A 82 11.49 8.69 9.59
N LEU A 83 11.58 8.37 8.29
CA LEU A 83 12.70 7.57 7.75
C LEU A 83 14.06 8.26 7.92
N ARG A 84 14.12 9.60 7.85
CA ARG A 84 15.35 10.36 8.10
C ARG A 84 15.76 10.30 9.56
N ALA A 85 14.81 10.29 10.50
CA ALA A 85 15.10 10.20 11.93
C ALA A 85 15.71 8.85 12.36
N ARG A 86 15.64 7.82 11.50
CA ARG A 86 16.20 6.49 11.74
C ARG A 86 17.64 6.32 11.25
N ARG A 87 18.25 7.38 10.70
CA ARG A 87 19.64 7.40 10.21
C ARG A 87 20.47 8.35 11.07
#